data_AF-A0A2H6AYX3-F1
#
_entry.id   AF-A0A2H6AYX3-F1
#
_cell.length_a   1.000
_cell.length_b   1.000
_cell.length_c   1.000
_cell.angle_alpha   90.00
_cell.angle_beta   90.00
_cell.angle_gamma   90.00
#
_symmetry.space_group_name_H-M   'P 1'
#
loop_
_entity.id
_entity.type
_entity.pdbx_description
1 polymer ?
#
loop_
_entity_poly.entity_id
_entity_poly.type
_entity_poly.pdbx_seq_one_letter_code
_entity_poly.pdbx_strand_id
1 'polypeptide(L)'
;MELKKALLGTTALLGAGAVMIAAAGEASAIDVKVAGYGRSGVIWGDTDEAAGVTGTQGLYFRNEFEVHVKASGRDDATGMEYGAVIELQDDNATGNTNTDEEWVFVRGGWGEIQLGDNDGPADDMKITAANIAAGTGGIDGWDEVALIGIFLDNSGDATKIVYYSPVVGGFQLGVSYTPDSDHVAGGTFPNTAGGLGNWIEAGATFTGSFGGVDLKLGAGFSTADDQDGAIGDDYTGYGFGAQVGFAGVKVAASWAHNDLDVSGDSNRWTAGAAATLGPVDLSVTYVKQDNDGPSDPNNLVFSGSVGLFPGMALQADVALFDRDAGGNDDGMLGVARLNVAF
;
A
#
# COMPACT_ATOMS: atom_id res chain seq x y z
N MET A 1 -4.61 18.46 17.27
CA MET A 1 -4.23 19.17 16.03
C MET A 1 -3.57 18.09 15.20
N GLU A 2 -4.26 17.70 14.14
CA GLU A 2 -4.40 16.30 13.68
C GLU A 2 -3.11 15.67 13.16
N LEU A 3 -2.79 14.47 13.65
CA LEU A 3 -1.98 13.51 12.89
C LEU A 3 -2.82 13.07 11.70
N LYS A 4 -2.45 13.58 10.52
CA LYS A 4 -2.83 13.01 9.23
C LYS A 4 -1.55 12.64 8.51
N LYS A 5 -1.04 11.47 8.83
CA LYS A 5 -0.17 10.72 7.93
C LYS A 5 -1.08 9.67 7.29
N ALA A 6 -1.71 10.06 6.19
CA ALA A 6 -2.36 9.09 5.32
C ALA A 6 -1.23 8.25 4.71
N LEU A 7 -1.39 6.94 4.80
CA LEU A 7 -0.50 5.92 4.28
C LEU A 7 -0.26 6.20 2.79
N LEU A 8 0.97 6.54 2.41
CA LEU A 8 1.34 6.76 1.01
C LEU A 8 1.30 5.41 0.28
N GLY A 9 0.84 5.50 -0.96
CA GLY A 9 0.26 4.40 -1.72
C GLY A 9 1.08 3.12 -1.73
N THR A 10 0.37 2.01 -1.52
CA THR A 10 0.83 0.63 -1.66
C THR A 10 2.00 0.44 -2.63
N THR A 11 3.20 0.20 -2.06
CA THR A 11 4.28 -0.61 -2.63
C THR A 11 3.81 -2.06 -2.68
N ALA A 12 2.73 -2.32 -3.42
CA ALA A 12 2.51 -3.61 -4.02
C ALA A 12 3.62 -3.79 -5.06
N LEU A 13 4.79 -4.23 -4.60
CA LEU A 13 5.75 -5.01 -5.37
C LEU A 13 4.99 -6.24 -5.87
N LEU A 14 4.20 -6.00 -6.92
CA LEU A 14 3.56 -7.00 -7.75
C LEU A 14 4.70 -7.84 -8.27
N GLY A 15 4.96 -8.95 -7.57
CA GLY A 15 5.77 -10.02 -8.07
C GLY A 15 5.16 -10.55 -9.36
N ALA A 16 5.47 -9.94 -10.50
CA ALA A 16 5.40 -10.50 -11.86
C ALA A 16 5.83 -9.46 -12.92
N GLY A 17 7.03 -9.65 -13.49
CA GLY A 17 7.34 -9.20 -14.86
C GLY A 17 8.47 -8.18 -15.01
N ALA A 18 9.72 -8.65 -15.00
CA ALA A 18 10.93 -7.85 -15.21
C ALA A 18 11.03 -7.15 -16.58
N VAL A 19 11.74 -6.01 -16.63
CA VAL A 19 12.62 -5.68 -17.77
C VAL A 19 14.08 -5.86 -17.33
N MET A 20 14.69 -6.96 -17.78
CA MET A 20 16.10 -7.25 -17.55
C MET A 20 16.95 -6.45 -18.53
N ILE A 21 17.59 -5.36 -18.07
CA ILE A 21 18.80 -4.86 -18.74
C ILE A 21 20.00 -5.45 -18.01
N ALA A 22 20.38 -6.67 -18.41
CA ALA A 22 21.67 -7.22 -18.01
C ALA A 22 22.77 -6.45 -18.75
N ALA A 23 23.45 -5.53 -18.06
CA ALA A 23 24.72 -5.02 -18.53
C ALA A 23 25.73 -6.17 -18.47
N ALA A 24 25.99 -6.79 -19.62
CA ALA A 24 27.01 -7.83 -19.75
C ALA A 24 28.40 -7.21 -19.52
N GLY A 25 29.02 -7.56 -18.39
CA GLY A 25 30.42 -7.30 -18.08
C GLY A 25 30.84 -8.17 -16.90
N GLU A 26 31.92 -8.94 -17.05
CA GLU A 26 32.41 -9.85 -16.01
C GLU A 26 32.80 -9.11 -14.72
N ALA A 27 32.40 -9.75 -13.61
CA ALA A 27 32.79 -9.60 -12.20
C ALA A 27 32.06 -8.55 -11.33
N SER A 28 31.09 -9.03 -10.55
CA SER A 28 30.70 -8.52 -9.24
C SER A 28 29.84 -9.56 -8.50
N ALA A 29 30.11 -9.84 -7.23
CA ALA A 29 29.28 -10.70 -6.36
C ALA A 29 27.90 -10.06 -6.05
N ILE A 30 27.70 -8.80 -6.45
CA ILE A 30 26.50 -7.99 -6.26
C ILE A 30 25.88 -7.64 -7.61
N ASP A 31 24.61 -7.98 -7.77
CA ASP A 31 23.70 -7.59 -8.85
C ASP A 31 22.93 -6.33 -8.46
N VAL A 32 22.79 -5.37 -9.38
CA VAL A 32 22.05 -4.12 -9.15
C VAL A 32 20.91 -4.04 -10.15
N LYS A 33 19.69 -3.88 -9.63
CA LYS A 33 18.46 -3.73 -10.42
C LYS A 33 17.85 -2.38 -10.16
N VAL A 34 17.34 -1.78 -11.23
CA VAL A 34 16.54 -0.57 -11.18
C VAL A 34 15.16 -0.94 -11.72
N ALA A 35 14.14 -0.58 -10.96
CA ALA A 35 12.74 -0.69 -11.34
C ALA A 35 12.02 0.61 -10.98
N GLY A 36 10.78 0.75 -11.39
CA GLY A 36 9.92 1.83 -10.92
C GLY A 36 8.84 2.18 -11.93
N TYR A 37 8.29 3.37 -11.78
CA TYR A 37 7.28 3.88 -12.69
C TYR A 37 7.26 5.40 -12.79
N GLY A 38 6.65 5.87 -13.86
CA GLY A 38 6.21 7.25 -14.02
C GLY A 38 4.74 7.27 -14.42
N ARG A 39 3.92 7.97 -13.65
CA ARG A 39 2.51 8.17 -13.94
C ARG A 39 2.18 9.65 -14.05
N SER A 40 1.49 10.01 -15.13
CA SER A 40 1.06 11.37 -15.40
C SER A 40 -0.36 11.37 -15.91
N GLY A 41 -1.19 12.23 -15.37
CA GLY A 41 -2.61 12.21 -15.64
C GLY A 41 -3.34 13.48 -15.24
N VAL A 42 -4.65 13.40 -15.40
CA VAL A 42 -5.59 14.45 -15.01
C VAL A 42 -6.51 13.90 -13.93
N ILE A 43 -6.73 14.71 -12.89
CA ILE A 43 -7.80 14.54 -11.91
C ILE A 43 -8.89 15.57 -12.25
N TRP A 44 -10.15 15.17 -12.15
CA TRP A 44 -11.29 16.09 -12.26
C TRP A 44 -12.44 15.67 -11.35
N GLY A 45 -13.35 16.61 -11.07
CA GLY A 45 -14.57 16.33 -10.32
C GLY A 45 -14.78 17.28 -9.15
N ASP A 46 -15.47 16.78 -8.14
CA ASP A 46 -15.90 17.48 -6.93
C ASP A 46 -14.76 17.53 -5.91
N THR A 47 -13.68 18.23 -6.28
CA THR A 47 -12.42 18.27 -5.49
C THR A 47 -12.56 19.08 -4.20
N ASP A 48 -13.50 20.03 -4.14
CA ASP A 48 -13.79 20.80 -2.92
C ASP A 48 -14.39 19.89 -1.85
N GLU A 49 -15.40 19.12 -2.26
CA GLU A 49 -16.10 18.13 -1.44
C GLU A 49 -15.12 17.04 -0.96
N ALA A 50 -14.33 16.48 -1.89
CA ALA A 50 -13.34 15.47 -1.56
C ALA A 50 -12.30 15.97 -0.56
N ALA A 51 -11.75 17.17 -0.76
CA ALA A 51 -10.77 17.77 0.16
C ALA A 51 -11.40 18.33 1.45
N GLY A 52 -12.71 18.61 1.46
CA GLY A 52 -13.42 19.22 2.59
C GLY A 52 -13.06 20.68 2.80
N VAL A 53 -12.69 21.36 1.73
CA VAL A 53 -12.31 22.78 1.72
C VAL A 53 -12.96 23.46 0.51
N THR A 54 -12.97 24.79 0.48
CA THR A 54 -13.52 25.55 -0.65
C THR A 54 -12.41 26.12 -1.53
N GLY A 55 -12.61 26.17 -2.85
CA GLY A 55 -11.75 26.89 -3.79
C GLY A 55 -10.59 26.08 -4.37
N THR A 56 -10.67 24.76 -4.34
CA THR A 56 -9.84 23.83 -5.12
C THR A 56 -10.17 23.93 -6.61
N GLN A 57 -9.26 23.40 -7.43
CA GLN A 57 -9.48 23.27 -8.87
C GLN A 57 -10.13 21.93 -9.18
N GLY A 58 -11.37 21.94 -9.67
CA GLY A 58 -12.08 20.74 -10.12
C GLY A 58 -11.49 20.04 -11.34
N LEU A 59 -10.35 20.52 -11.86
CA LEU A 59 -9.54 19.85 -12.88
C LEU A 59 -8.09 20.31 -12.78
N TYR A 60 -7.16 19.37 -12.66
CA TYR A 60 -5.72 19.65 -12.67
C TYR A 60 -4.92 18.43 -13.14
N PHE A 61 -3.67 18.67 -13.54
CA PHE A 61 -2.74 17.60 -13.90
C PHE A 61 -1.91 17.19 -12.69
N ARG A 62 -1.74 15.88 -12.51
CA ARG A 62 -0.93 15.27 -11.46
C ARG A 62 0.13 14.37 -12.08
N ASN A 63 1.31 14.39 -11.49
CA ASN A 63 2.41 13.52 -11.87
C ASN A 63 2.97 12.86 -10.62
N GLU A 64 3.55 11.70 -10.81
CA GLU A 64 4.25 10.98 -9.77
C GLU A 64 5.24 10.01 -10.42
N PHE A 65 6.41 9.94 -9.83
CA PHE A 65 7.50 9.12 -10.30
C PHE A 65 8.13 8.45 -9.10
N GLU A 66 8.50 7.19 -9.32
CA GLU A 66 9.15 6.39 -8.30
C GLU A 66 10.24 5.54 -8.93
N VAL A 67 11.37 5.44 -8.24
CA VAL A 67 12.53 4.66 -8.68
C VAL A 67 13.00 3.78 -7.54
N HIS A 68 13.06 2.49 -7.79
CA HIS A 68 13.56 1.47 -6.87
C HIS A 68 14.94 1.03 -7.31
N VAL A 69 15.91 1.07 -6.40
CA VAL A 69 17.25 0.57 -6.62
C VAL A 69 17.52 -0.56 -5.64
N LYS A 70 17.67 -1.78 -6.16
CA LYS A 70 17.99 -2.97 -5.38
C LYS A 70 19.39 -3.48 -5.71
N ALA A 71 20.28 -3.47 -4.73
CA ALA A 71 21.59 -4.11 -4.80
C ALA A 71 21.56 -5.41 -3.99
N SER A 72 21.90 -6.54 -4.60
CA SER A 72 21.81 -7.86 -3.93
C SER A 72 22.94 -8.79 -4.33
N GLY A 73 23.43 -9.59 -3.38
CA GLY A 73 24.43 -10.63 -3.59
C GLY A 73 23.98 -11.97 -3.03
N ARG A 74 24.65 -13.04 -3.47
CA ARG A 74 24.49 -14.39 -2.93
C ARG A 74 25.83 -14.91 -2.47
N ASP A 75 25.87 -15.45 -1.25
CA ASP A 75 27.03 -16.17 -0.75
C ASP A 75 26.92 -17.66 -1.12
N ASP A 76 27.86 -18.15 -1.94
CA ASP A 76 27.84 -19.53 -2.42
C ASP A 76 28.08 -20.57 -1.32
N ALA A 77 28.78 -20.20 -0.24
CA ALA A 77 29.12 -21.11 0.85
C ALA A 77 27.93 -21.41 1.76
N THR A 78 27.13 -20.39 2.07
CA THR A 78 25.96 -20.48 2.96
C THR A 78 24.65 -20.56 2.19
N GLY A 79 24.65 -20.20 0.90
CA GLY A 79 23.46 -20.07 0.06
C GLY A 79 22.61 -18.84 0.36
N MET A 80 23.01 -18.01 1.34
CA MET A 80 22.26 -16.82 1.77
C MET A 80 22.32 -15.72 0.72
N GLU A 81 21.22 -14.98 0.61
CA GLU A 81 21.11 -13.76 -0.18
C GLU A 81 21.10 -12.56 0.76
N TYR A 82 21.70 -11.45 0.36
CA TYR A 82 21.75 -10.23 1.15
C TYR A 82 21.77 -9.02 0.23
N GLY A 83 21.35 -7.87 0.73
CA GLY A 83 21.31 -6.67 -0.09
C GLY A 83 20.76 -5.45 0.61
N ALA A 84 20.56 -4.42 -0.19
CA ALA A 84 19.91 -3.18 0.19
C ALA A 84 18.93 -2.76 -0.89
N VAL A 85 17.85 -2.09 -0.48
CA VAL A 85 16.86 -1.47 -1.35
C VAL A 85 16.73 0.00 -0.94
N ILE A 86 16.58 0.87 -1.94
CA ILE A 86 16.26 2.29 -1.77
C ILE A 86 15.16 2.61 -2.76
N GLU A 87 14.10 3.24 -2.27
CA GLU A 87 12.97 3.73 -3.05
C GLU A 87 12.96 5.26 -2.99
N LEU A 88 12.89 5.88 -4.16
CA LEU A 88 12.93 7.32 -4.32
C LEU A 88 11.62 7.75 -4.95
N GLN A 89 10.86 8.57 -4.23
CA GLN A 89 9.58 9.08 -4.71
C GLN A 89 9.65 10.59 -4.92
N ASP A 90 8.90 11.07 -5.93
CA ASP A 90 8.65 12.50 -6.16
C ASP A 90 7.22 12.83 -5.68
N ASP A 91 6.99 12.74 -4.37
CA ASP A 91 5.67 12.97 -3.76
C ASP A 91 5.46 14.42 -3.31
N ASN A 92 6.52 15.22 -3.23
CA ASN A 92 6.49 16.38 -2.36
C ASN A 92 6.13 17.66 -3.12
N ALA A 93 5.01 18.28 -2.73
CA ALA A 93 4.58 19.61 -3.16
C ALA A 93 5.64 20.72 -2.93
N THR A 94 6.73 20.41 -2.23
CA THR A 94 7.85 21.30 -1.90
C THR A 94 9.07 21.15 -2.81
N GLY A 95 9.08 20.22 -3.77
CA GLY A 95 10.15 20.07 -4.77
C GLY A 95 11.41 19.34 -4.29
N ASN A 96 11.27 18.49 -3.26
CA ASN A 96 12.34 17.64 -2.76
C ASN A 96 12.06 16.18 -3.13
N THR A 97 13.08 15.47 -3.64
CA THR A 97 13.09 14.00 -3.67
C THR A 97 13.36 13.50 -2.26
N ASN A 98 12.46 12.71 -1.70
CA ASN A 98 12.67 11.96 -0.46
C ASN A 98 13.07 10.51 -0.78
N THR A 99 13.81 9.91 0.15
CA THR A 99 13.82 8.45 0.27
C THR A 99 12.48 8.08 0.89
N ASP A 100 11.68 7.28 0.18
CA ASP A 100 10.39 6.80 0.66
C ASP A 100 10.63 5.62 1.59
N GLU A 101 11.33 4.61 1.07
CA GLU A 101 11.77 3.42 1.81
C GLU A 101 13.27 3.17 1.62
N GLU A 102 13.96 2.73 2.67
CA GLU A 102 15.33 2.21 2.58
C GLU A 102 15.58 1.12 3.61
N TRP A 103 16.01 -0.06 3.16
CA TRP A 103 16.31 -1.15 4.07
C TRP A 103 17.43 -2.05 3.56
N VAL A 104 18.05 -2.74 4.51
CA VAL A 104 18.92 -3.89 4.23
C VAL A 104 18.19 -5.19 4.52
N PHE A 105 18.53 -6.24 3.80
CA PHE A 105 17.93 -7.55 4.02
C PHE A 105 18.97 -8.68 4.00
N VAL A 106 18.61 -9.77 4.69
CA VAL A 106 19.28 -11.07 4.58
C VAL A 106 18.22 -12.17 4.51
N ARG A 107 18.41 -13.09 3.56
CA ARG A 107 17.45 -14.15 3.23
C ARG A 107 18.14 -15.50 3.12
N GLY A 108 17.49 -16.52 3.65
CA GLY A 108 17.90 -17.92 3.53
C GLY A 108 16.72 -18.88 3.56
N GLY A 109 17.00 -20.18 3.72
CA GLY A 109 15.95 -21.20 3.82
C GLY A 109 15.04 -21.06 5.05
N TRP A 110 15.40 -20.19 6.00
CA TRP A 110 14.67 -19.87 7.22
C TRP A 110 13.76 -18.65 7.08
N GLY A 111 13.80 -17.92 5.96
CA GLY A 111 13.01 -16.72 5.74
C GLY A 111 13.88 -15.52 5.38
N GLU A 112 13.36 -14.33 5.65
CA GLU A 112 14.03 -13.05 5.43
C GLU A 112 13.91 -12.16 6.67
N ILE A 113 15.00 -11.46 7.00
CA ILE A 113 14.99 -10.32 7.93
C ILE A 113 15.28 -9.06 7.12
N GLN A 114 14.53 -8.00 7.41
CA GLN A 114 14.73 -6.66 6.89
C GLN A 114 14.96 -5.67 8.04
N LEU A 115 15.79 -4.66 7.82
CA LEU A 115 16.11 -3.59 8.76
C LEU A 115 16.16 -2.26 8.02
N GLY A 116 15.32 -1.31 8.43
CA GLY A 116 15.26 0.01 7.81
C GLY A 116 13.84 0.58 7.80
N ASP A 117 13.64 1.54 6.92
CA ASP A 117 12.38 2.23 6.67
C ASP A 117 11.66 1.45 5.56
N ASN A 118 10.58 0.76 5.89
CA ASN A 118 9.80 -0.06 4.97
C ASN A 118 8.44 -0.40 5.59
N ASP A 119 7.48 -0.81 4.78
CA ASP A 119 6.19 -1.31 5.24
C ASP A 119 6.27 -2.58 6.10
N GLY A 120 5.27 -2.72 6.97
CA GLY A 120 5.14 -3.83 7.90
C GLY A 120 4.22 -4.95 7.40
N PRO A 121 4.23 -6.14 8.03
CA PRO A 121 3.38 -7.26 7.64
C PRO A 121 1.87 -6.99 7.73
N ALA A 122 1.41 -6.03 8.55
CA ALA A 122 0.00 -5.65 8.55
C ALA A 122 -0.41 -4.97 7.23
N ASP A 123 0.55 -4.35 6.54
CA ASP A 123 0.37 -3.77 5.21
C ASP A 123 0.66 -4.78 4.09
N ASP A 124 1.89 -5.29 4.03
CA ASP A 124 2.39 -6.18 2.97
C ASP A 124 1.55 -7.44 2.75
N MET A 125 0.91 -7.93 3.81
CA MET A 125 0.20 -9.21 3.81
C MET A 125 -1.33 -9.05 3.78
N LYS A 126 -1.84 -7.83 3.62
CA LYS A 126 -3.29 -7.57 3.53
C LYS A 126 -3.86 -8.09 2.21
N ILE A 127 -5.06 -8.67 2.29
CA ILE A 127 -5.86 -9.03 1.11
C ILE A 127 -7.17 -8.26 1.18
N THR A 128 -7.40 -7.35 0.23
CA THR A 128 -8.55 -6.45 0.12
C THR A 128 -9.06 -6.39 -1.33
N ALA A 129 -10.10 -5.60 -1.57
CA ALA A 129 -10.57 -5.31 -2.93
C ALA A 129 -9.53 -4.55 -3.78
N ALA A 130 -8.57 -3.86 -3.16
CA ALA A 130 -7.51 -3.17 -3.89
C ALA A 130 -6.59 -4.13 -4.66
N ASN A 131 -6.36 -5.36 -4.17
CA ASN A 131 -5.50 -6.33 -4.85
C ASN A 131 -6.04 -6.81 -6.21
N ILE A 132 -7.31 -6.52 -6.52
CA ILE A 132 -7.93 -6.84 -7.82
C ILE A 132 -8.30 -5.60 -8.63
N ALA A 133 -8.05 -4.40 -8.10
CA ALA A 133 -8.41 -3.16 -8.77
C ALA A 133 -7.57 -2.99 -10.05
N ALA A 134 -8.26 -2.71 -11.15
CA ALA A 134 -7.64 -2.08 -12.31
C ALA A 134 -7.46 -0.58 -12.00
N GLY A 135 -6.67 0.13 -12.80
CA GLY A 135 -6.68 1.59 -12.82
C GLY A 135 -6.02 2.32 -11.64
N THR A 136 -6.16 1.88 -10.39
CA THR A 136 -5.58 2.33 -9.09
C THR A 136 -5.01 3.75 -8.95
N GLY A 137 -5.66 4.75 -9.55
CA GLY A 137 -5.78 6.10 -9.02
C GLY A 137 -7.16 6.24 -8.37
N GLY A 138 -7.52 5.25 -7.54
CA GLY A 138 -8.84 4.92 -7.00
C GLY A 138 -8.66 4.27 -5.61
N ILE A 139 -9.39 3.20 -5.25
CA ILE A 139 -9.47 2.60 -3.89
C ILE A 139 -8.15 2.46 -3.06
N ASP A 140 -6.99 2.45 -3.71
CA ASP A 140 -5.65 2.37 -3.12
C ASP A 140 -4.65 2.99 -4.11
N GLY A 141 -4.77 4.30 -4.31
CA GLY A 141 -4.14 5.03 -5.42
C GLY A 141 -3.69 6.43 -5.03
N TRP A 142 -3.95 7.42 -5.88
CA TRP A 142 -3.75 8.82 -5.50
C TRP A 142 -4.73 9.21 -4.39
N ASP A 143 -4.22 9.75 -3.28
CA ASP A 143 -5.00 10.16 -2.11
C ASP A 143 -6.18 11.06 -2.45
N GLU A 144 -6.09 11.84 -3.53
CA GLU A 144 -7.17 12.71 -3.97
C GLU A 144 -8.39 11.94 -4.49
N VAL A 145 -8.26 10.63 -4.71
CA VAL A 145 -9.34 9.72 -5.14
C VAL A 145 -9.47 8.53 -4.19
N ALA A 146 -8.38 8.10 -3.56
CA ALA A 146 -8.30 7.03 -2.56
C ALA A 146 -8.68 7.54 -1.16
N LEU A 147 -9.88 8.10 -1.02
CA LEU A 147 -10.23 8.93 0.14
C LEU A 147 -10.32 8.20 1.50
N ILE A 148 -10.21 6.86 1.52
CA ILE A 148 -10.53 6.03 2.70
C ILE A 148 -9.50 4.90 2.83
N GLY A 149 -8.95 4.73 4.03
CA GLY A 149 -8.11 3.58 4.36
C GLY A 149 -8.86 2.25 4.22
N ILE A 150 -8.18 1.22 3.72
CA ILE A 150 -8.83 -0.02 3.27
C ILE A 150 -8.64 -1.23 4.21
N PHE A 151 -7.81 -1.08 5.26
CA PHE A 151 -7.48 -2.17 6.18
C PHE A 151 -7.01 -1.66 7.55
N LEU A 152 -5.93 -2.22 8.11
CA LEU A 152 -5.40 -1.83 9.42
C LEU A 152 -4.60 -0.54 9.35
N ASP A 153 -4.65 0.24 10.43
CA ASP A 153 -3.61 1.25 10.67
C ASP A 153 -2.30 0.53 11.03
N ASN A 154 -1.19 1.10 10.57
CA ASN A 154 0.12 0.49 10.59
C ASN A 154 1.21 1.55 10.80
N SER A 155 2.45 1.09 10.96
CA SER A 155 3.56 2.00 11.27
C SER A 155 4.18 2.71 10.05
N GLY A 156 3.65 2.50 8.84
CA GLY A 156 4.15 3.08 7.58
C GLY A 156 5.65 2.87 7.41
N ASP A 157 6.37 3.85 6.87
CA ASP A 157 7.80 3.73 6.58
C ASP A 157 8.71 3.95 7.81
N ALA A 158 8.15 3.95 9.02
CA ALA A 158 8.95 4.13 10.22
C ALA A 158 10.04 3.05 10.37
N THR A 159 11.21 3.43 10.88
CA THR A 159 12.37 2.53 10.97
C THR A 159 12.07 1.31 11.85
N LYS A 160 12.16 0.12 11.25
CA LYS A 160 11.74 -1.13 11.90
C LYS A 160 12.64 -2.32 11.59
N ILE A 161 12.38 -3.41 12.32
CA ILE A 161 12.81 -4.76 11.96
C ILE A 161 11.61 -5.55 11.47
N VAL A 162 11.76 -6.26 10.36
CA VAL A 162 10.73 -7.15 9.81
C VAL A 162 11.30 -8.55 9.64
N TYR A 163 10.50 -9.57 9.94
CA TYR A 163 10.78 -10.95 9.62
C TYR A 163 9.64 -11.56 8.80
N TYR A 164 9.99 -12.19 7.68
CA TYR A 164 9.09 -13.02 6.89
C TYR A 164 9.53 -14.48 6.91
N SER A 165 8.60 -15.39 7.18
CA SER A 165 8.86 -16.82 7.06
C SER A 165 9.06 -17.23 5.60
N PRO A 166 9.66 -18.40 5.33
CA PRO A 166 9.56 -19.03 4.02
C PRO A 166 8.09 -19.30 3.68
N VAL A 167 7.79 -19.37 2.39
CA VAL A 167 6.49 -19.85 1.93
C VAL A 167 6.49 -21.38 1.97
N VAL A 168 5.61 -21.98 2.78
CA VAL A 168 5.49 -23.43 2.93
C VAL A 168 4.07 -23.86 2.63
N GLY A 169 3.89 -24.65 1.57
CA GLY A 169 2.56 -25.15 1.17
C GLY A 169 1.56 -24.03 0.84
N GLY A 170 2.05 -22.86 0.43
CA GLY A 170 1.24 -21.68 0.15
C GLY A 170 1.07 -20.72 1.34
N PHE A 171 1.49 -21.11 2.55
CA PHE A 171 1.42 -20.27 3.75
C PHE A 171 2.68 -19.44 3.96
N GLN A 172 2.51 -18.20 4.40
CA GLN A 172 3.58 -17.31 4.84
C GLN A 172 3.14 -16.55 6.09
N LEU A 173 4.09 -16.25 6.97
CA LEU A 173 3.90 -15.42 8.16
C LEU A 173 4.87 -14.24 8.11
N GLY A 174 4.47 -13.12 8.69
CA GLY A 174 5.31 -11.94 8.88
C GLY A 174 5.12 -11.34 10.28
N VAL A 175 6.19 -10.78 10.84
CA VAL A 175 6.12 -9.94 12.05
C VAL A 175 7.10 -8.77 11.95
N SER A 176 6.71 -7.59 12.43
CA SER A 176 7.60 -6.44 12.58
C SER A 176 7.59 -5.89 14.01
N TYR A 177 8.63 -5.10 14.30
CA TYR A 177 8.68 -4.25 15.47
C TYR A 177 9.23 -2.88 15.09
N THR A 178 8.45 -1.84 15.37
CA THR A 178 8.77 -0.44 15.12
C THR A 178 8.83 0.30 16.45
N PRO A 179 10.02 0.74 16.91
CA PRO A 179 10.15 1.39 18.22
C PRO A 179 9.33 2.69 18.33
N ASP A 180 9.21 3.44 17.24
CA ASP A 180 8.61 4.77 17.19
C ASP A 180 8.08 5.01 15.77
N SER A 181 6.79 5.30 15.64
CA SER A 181 6.11 5.55 14.35
C SER A 181 6.43 6.91 13.72
N ASP A 182 7.05 7.83 14.47
CA ASP A 182 7.46 9.13 13.96
C ASP A 182 8.93 9.18 13.52
N HIS A 183 9.65 8.06 13.67
CA HIS A 183 11.06 7.98 13.34
C HIS A 183 11.30 7.32 11.98
N VAL A 184 11.83 8.10 11.04
CA VAL A 184 12.46 7.64 9.79
C VAL A 184 13.97 7.89 9.86
N ALA A 185 14.76 7.09 9.15
CA ALA A 185 16.22 7.07 9.24
C ALA A 185 16.86 8.44 8.94
N GLY A 186 17.98 8.74 9.62
CA GLY A 186 18.77 9.96 9.43
C GLY A 186 18.60 11.07 10.48
N GLY A 187 17.87 10.82 11.58
CA GLY A 187 17.59 11.80 12.63
C GLY A 187 18.55 11.85 13.83
N THR A 188 18.33 12.83 14.71
CA THR A 188 18.81 12.82 16.11
C THR A 188 18.11 11.72 16.91
N PHE A 189 18.48 11.51 18.18
CA PHE A 189 17.75 10.56 19.04
C PHE A 189 16.23 10.77 18.97
N PRO A 190 15.44 9.70 18.71
CA PRO A 190 13.99 9.82 18.68
C PRO A 190 13.45 10.30 20.02
N ASN A 191 12.34 11.02 19.97
CA ASN A 191 11.68 11.58 21.14
C ASN A 191 10.27 11.01 21.20
N THR A 192 9.87 10.54 22.38
CA THR A 192 8.57 9.91 22.65
C THR A 192 7.39 10.89 22.67
N ALA A 193 7.63 12.18 22.42
CA ALA A 193 6.57 13.18 22.45
C ALA A 193 5.90 13.30 21.08
N GLY A 194 4.88 12.48 20.79
CA GLY A 194 3.98 12.79 19.66
C GLY A 194 3.22 11.65 19.01
N GLY A 195 3.57 10.38 19.24
CA GLY A 195 3.04 9.29 18.42
C GLY A 195 2.90 7.94 19.12
N LEU A 196 2.65 6.92 18.30
CA LEU A 196 2.60 5.53 18.72
C LEU A 196 4.01 4.95 18.77
N GLY A 197 4.28 4.14 19.79
CA GLY A 197 5.54 3.48 20.05
C GLY A 197 5.41 1.98 20.22
N ASN A 198 6.55 1.30 20.23
CA ASN A 198 6.61 -0.15 20.43
C ASN A 198 5.64 -0.93 19.52
N TRP A 199 5.44 -0.44 18.30
CA TRP A 199 4.44 -0.97 17.37
C TRP A 199 4.83 -2.39 16.97
N ILE A 200 3.92 -3.33 17.13
CA ILE A 200 4.05 -4.71 16.67
C ILE A 200 3.00 -4.96 15.61
N GLU A 201 3.45 -5.46 14.46
CA GLU A 201 2.56 -5.83 13.36
C GLU A 201 2.81 -7.28 12.98
N ALA A 202 1.75 -8.02 12.68
CA ALA A 202 1.82 -9.41 12.27
C ALA A 202 0.86 -9.68 11.11
N GLY A 203 1.31 -10.53 10.19
CA GLY A 203 0.56 -10.90 8.99
C GLY A 203 0.64 -12.41 8.74
N ALA A 204 -0.42 -12.94 8.13
CA ALA A 204 -0.45 -14.32 7.65
C ALA A 204 -1.18 -14.39 6.31
N THR A 205 -0.57 -15.05 5.33
CA THR A 205 -1.18 -15.26 4.01
C THR A 205 -1.22 -16.72 3.64
N PHE A 206 -2.20 -17.06 2.79
CA PHE A 206 -2.25 -18.32 2.07
C PHE A 206 -2.51 -18.04 0.60
N THR A 207 -1.73 -18.66 -0.31
CA THR A 207 -2.01 -18.68 -1.75
C THR A 207 -2.03 -20.12 -2.26
N GLY A 208 -3.08 -20.50 -2.98
CA GLY A 208 -3.19 -21.83 -3.57
C GLY A 208 -4.12 -21.88 -4.78
N SER A 209 -3.93 -22.89 -5.63
CA SER A 209 -4.75 -23.13 -6.82
C SER A 209 -5.37 -24.53 -6.79
N PHE A 210 -6.69 -24.61 -6.98
CA PHE A 210 -7.48 -25.83 -6.85
C PHE A 210 -8.39 -26.00 -8.07
N GLY A 211 -8.01 -26.86 -9.00
CA GLY A 211 -8.86 -27.17 -10.16
C GLY A 211 -9.22 -25.96 -11.03
N GLY A 212 -8.30 -25.00 -11.15
CA GLY A 212 -8.50 -23.75 -11.91
C GLY A 212 -9.11 -22.59 -11.11
N VAL A 213 -9.43 -22.80 -9.82
CA VAL A 213 -9.77 -21.73 -8.88
C VAL A 213 -8.52 -21.33 -8.11
N ASP A 214 -8.18 -20.04 -8.17
CA ASP A 214 -7.11 -19.45 -7.38
C ASP A 214 -7.70 -18.86 -6.10
N LEU A 215 -7.08 -19.14 -4.95
CA LEU A 215 -7.48 -18.64 -3.64
C LEU A 215 -6.30 -17.91 -3.01
N LYS A 216 -6.55 -16.67 -2.57
CA LYS A 216 -5.69 -15.95 -1.62
C LYS A 216 -6.47 -15.64 -0.36
N LEU A 217 -5.84 -15.81 0.80
CA LEU A 217 -6.34 -15.41 2.10
C LEU A 217 -5.28 -14.54 2.79
N GLY A 218 -5.72 -13.55 3.53
CA GLY A 218 -4.87 -12.69 4.36
C GLY A 218 -5.51 -12.47 5.73
N ALA A 219 -4.68 -12.38 6.76
CA ALA A 219 -5.06 -11.93 8.09
C ALA A 219 -3.95 -11.01 8.63
N GLY A 220 -4.35 -9.96 9.33
CA GLY A 220 -3.44 -8.98 9.92
C GLY A 220 -3.78 -8.72 11.38
N PHE A 221 -2.77 -8.34 12.15
CA PHE A 221 -2.86 -7.85 13.51
C PHE A 221 -1.85 -6.72 13.69
N SER A 222 -2.22 -5.67 14.42
CA SER A 222 -1.42 -4.48 14.62
C SER A 222 -1.68 -3.94 16.03
N THR A 223 -0.64 -3.54 16.76
CA THR A 223 -0.80 -2.93 18.09
C THR A 223 0.35 -1.98 18.37
N ALA A 224 0.08 -0.90 19.11
CA ALA A 224 1.10 0.05 19.49
C ALA A 224 0.72 0.78 20.78
N ASP A 225 1.73 1.24 21.51
CA ASP A 225 1.56 1.96 22.77
C ASP A 225 1.47 3.47 22.52
N ASP A 226 0.61 4.17 23.25
CA ASP A 226 0.66 5.63 23.30
C ASP A 226 1.94 6.10 23.98
N GLN A 227 2.71 6.95 23.30
CA GLN A 227 3.89 7.57 23.89
C GLN A 227 3.53 8.91 24.53
N ASP A 228 3.85 9.05 25.82
CA ASP A 228 3.70 10.28 26.60
C ASP A 228 2.26 10.86 26.64
N GLY A 229 1.23 10.05 26.39
CA GLY A 229 -0.16 10.52 26.41
C GLY A 229 -0.53 11.35 25.18
N ALA A 230 0.22 11.22 24.08
CA ALA A 230 0.14 12.11 22.92
C ALA A 230 -1.20 11.96 22.17
N ILE A 231 -1.69 10.74 22.11
CA ILE A 231 -2.92 10.33 21.38
C ILE A 231 -4.00 9.86 22.35
N GLY A 232 -3.62 9.53 23.57
CA GLY A 232 -4.51 9.35 24.71
C GLY A 232 -4.89 7.90 25.00
N ASP A 233 -4.59 6.96 24.09
CA ASP A 233 -4.67 5.52 24.32
C ASP A 233 -3.83 4.71 23.34
N ASP A 234 -3.63 3.43 23.69
CA ASP A 234 -2.96 2.43 22.86
C ASP A 234 -3.80 2.07 21.63
N TYR A 235 -3.14 1.58 20.58
CA TYR A 235 -3.76 1.12 19.36
C TYR A 235 -3.85 -0.41 19.34
N THR A 236 -4.99 -0.96 18.91
CA THR A 236 -5.11 -2.37 18.52
C THR A 236 -5.97 -2.52 17.27
N GLY A 237 -5.50 -3.33 16.32
CA GLY A 237 -6.24 -3.63 15.10
C GLY A 237 -6.10 -5.08 14.67
N TYR A 238 -7.15 -5.63 14.07
CA TYR A 238 -7.12 -6.96 13.45
C TYR A 238 -8.08 -7.04 12.26
N GLY A 239 -7.71 -7.83 11.27
CA GLY A 239 -8.47 -7.90 10.03
C GLY A 239 -8.21 -9.18 9.25
N PHE A 240 -9.09 -9.45 8.31
CA PHE A 240 -9.01 -10.59 7.41
C PHE A 240 -9.56 -10.24 6.03
N GLY A 241 -9.09 -10.96 5.02
CA GLY A 241 -9.64 -10.84 3.69
C GLY A 241 -9.31 -12.02 2.80
N ALA A 242 -10.03 -12.08 1.70
CA ALA A 242 -9.97 -13.18 0.75
C ALA A 242 -10.12 -12.68 -0.67
N GLN A 243 -9.46 -13.37 -1.58
CA GLN A 243 -9.61 -13.20 -3.02
C GLN A 243 -9.80 -14.57 -3.66
N VAL A 244 -10.78 -14.68 -4.56
CA VAL A 244 -11.01 -15.86 -5.38
C VAL A 244 -10.92 -15.48 -6.85
N GLY A 245 -10.13 -16.23 -7.62
CA GLY A 245 -9.98 -16.09 -9.06
C GLY A 245 -10.45 -17.33 -9.81
N PHE A 246 -11.16 -17.14 -10.92
CA PHE A 246 -11.54 -18.22 -11.82
C PHE A 246 -11.74 -17.69 -13.24
N ALA A 247 -11.09 -18.31 -14.22
CA ALA A 247 -11.28 -18.03 -15.65
C ALA A 247 -11.19 -16.54 -16.05
N GLY A 248 -10.24 -15.80 -15.47
CA GLY A 248 -10.01 -14.38 -15.75
C GLY A 248 -10.92 -13.41 -14.99
N VAL A 249 -11.81 -13.93 -14.12
CA VAL A 249 -12.61 -13.13 -13.18
C VAL A 249 -12.03 -13.28 -11.78
N LYS A 250 -11.99 -12.19 -11.02
CA LYS A 250 -11.61 -12.19 -9.60
C LYS A 250 -12.68 -11.49 -8.78
N VAL A 251 -12.86 -11.95 -7.54
CA VAL A 251 -13.62 -11.24 -6.50
C VAL A 251 -12.78 -11.18 -5.24
N ALA A 252 -12.88 -10.10 -4.50
CA ALA A 252 -12.16 -9.92 -3.24
C ALA A 252 -13.00 -9.16 -2.24
N ALA A 253 -12.80 -9.45 -0.95
CA ALA A 253 -13.40 -8.72 0.14
C ALA A 253 -12.51 -8.77 1.39
N SER A 254 -12.58 -7.74 2.21
CA SER A 254 -11.92 -7.67 3.51
C SER A 254 -12.78 -7.00 4.56
N TRP A 255 -12.43 -7.26 5.81
CA TRP A 255 -12.88 -6.53 6.97
C TRP A 255 -11.71 -6.31 7.92
N ALA A 256 -11.64 -5.13 8.52
CA ALA A 256 -10.69 -4.79 9.57
C ALA A 256 -11.38 -3.95 10.64
N HIS A 257 -10.95 -4.16 11.88
CA HIS A 257 -11.30 -3.33 13.03
C HIS A 257 -10.02 -2.66 13.54
N ASN A 258 -10.12 -1.36 13.81
CA ASN A 258 -9.07 -0.52 14.36
C ASN A 258 -9.65 0.18 15.59
N ASP A 259 -9.01 -0.02 16.72
CA ASP A 259 -9.38 0.54 18.02
C ASP A 259 -8.31 1.56 18.41
N LEU A 260 -8.75 2.82 18.47
CA LEU A 260 -8.02 3.97 18.99
C LEU A 260 -8.97 4.64 19.98
N ASP A 261 -9.20 4.03 21.15
CA ASP A 261 -10.13 4.41 22.23
C ASP A 261 -10.46 5.92 22.35
N VAL A 262 -9.50 6.84 22.18
CA VAL A 262 -9.71 8.30 22.24
C VAL A 262 -10.20 8.93 20.93
N SER A 263 -9.77 8.42 19.78
CA SER A 263 -10.24 8.84 18.44
C SER A 263 -11.50 8.10 18.00
N GLY A 264 -11.87 7.04 18.74
CA GLY A 264 -12.99 6.14 18.47
C GLY A 264 -12.61 4.99 17.55
N ASP A 265 -13.37 3.90 17.64
CA ASP A 265 -13.15 2.72 16.82
C ASP A 265 -13.51 3.00 15.36
N SER A 266 -12.87 2.27 14.46
CA SER A 266 -13.28 2.18 13.06
C SER A 266 -13.33 0.74 12.54
N ASN A 267 -14.34 0.45 11.74
CA ASN A 267 -14.47 -0.80 11.00
C ASN A 267 -14.39 -0.51 9.50
N ARG A 268 -13.39 -1.06 8.83
CA ARG A 268 -13.19 -0.89 7.38
C ARG A 268 -13.59 -2.15 6.63
N TRP A 269 -14.43 -1.98 5.62
CA TRP A 269 -14.89 -3.04 4.73
C TRP A 269 -14.43 -2.74 3.32
N THR A 270 -13.93 -3.75 2.61
CA THR A 270 -13.77 -3.66 1.16
C THR A 270 -14.45 -4.81 0.45
N ALA A 271 -14.96 -4.56 -0.76
CA ALA A 271 -15.47 -5.59 -1.65
C ALA A 271 -15.24 -5.18 -3.11
N GLY A 272 -15.01 -6.14 -3.98
CA GLY A 272 -14.83 -5.84 -5.40
C GLY A 272 -14.90 -7.04 -6.32
N ALA A 273 -15.01 -6.75 -7.61
CA ALA A 273 -14.91 -7.71 -8.68
C ALA A 273 -14.08 -7.13 -9.83
N ALA A 274 -13.32 -8.00 -10.51
CA ALA A 274 -12.48 -7.63 -11.63
C ALA A 274 -12.53 -8.69 -12.73
N ALA A 275 -12.29 -8.27 -13.98
CA ALA A 275 -12.22 -9.14 -15.13
C ALA A 275 -11.17 -8.68 -16.13
N THR A 276 -10.40 -9.63 -16.66
CA THR A 276 -9.47 -9.42 -17.76
C THR A 276 -10.10 -9.86 -19.09
N LEU A 277 -10.28 -8.92 -20.01
CA LEU A 277 -10.92 -9.09 -21.31
C LEU A 277 -9.92 -8.76 -22.44
N GLY A 278 -9.02 -9.71 -22.73
CA GLY A 278 -7.96 -9.50 -23.73
C GLY A 278 -6.94 -8.48 -23.22
N PRO A 279 -6.73 -7.34 -23.90
CA PRO A 279 -5.79 -6.31 -23.45
C PRO A 279 -6.36 -5.35 -22.40
N VAL A 280 -7.61 -5.53 -21.98
CA VAL A 280 -8.32 -4.63 -21.07
C VAL A 280 -8.58 -5.33 -19.74
N ASP A 281 -8.22 -4.66 -18.64
CA ASP A 281 -8.65 -5.03 -17.29
C ASP A 281 -9.72 -4.05 -16.82
N LEU A 282 -10.78 -4.58 -16.22
CA LEU A 282 -11.88 -3.80 -15.63
C LEU A 282 -12.08 -4.22 -14.18
N SER A 283 -12.43 -3.28 -13.31
CA SER A 283 -12.88 -3.59 -11.96
C SER A 283 -13.95 -2.64 -11.45
N VAL A 284 -14.68 -3.11 -10.46
CA VAL A 284 -15.49 -2.29 -9.55
C VAL A 284 -15.09 -2.64 -8.13
N THR A 285 -14.80 -1.64 -7.32
CA THR A 285 -14.38 -1.81 -5.94
C THR A 285 -15.09 -0.83 -5.04
N TYR A 286 -15.38 -1.25 -3.82
CA TYR A 286 -16.06 -0.46 -2.81
C TYR A 286 -15.28 -0.53 -1.51
N VAL A 287 -15.13 0.61 -0.84
CA VAL A 287 -14.64 0.72 0.53
C VAL A 287 -15.65 1.49 1.36
N LYS A 288 -15.84 1.08 2.61
CA LYS A 288 -16.61 1.81 3.63
C LYS A 288 -15.89 1.73 4.96
N GLN A 289 -15.85 2.85 5.68
CA GLN A 289 -15.40 2.92 7.05
C GLN A 289 -16.59 3.32 7.93
N ASP A 290 -16.92 2.48 8.90
CA ASP A 290 -17.88 2.81 9.97
C ASP A 290 -17.08 3.26 11.18
N ASN A 291 -17.35 4.46 11.69
CA ASN A 291 -16.66 5.03 12.83
C ASN A 291 -17.63 5.20 14.00
N ASP A 292 -17.09 5.21 15.23
CA ASP A 292 -17.87 5.64 16.40
C ASP A 292 -18.20 7.15 16.37
N GLY A 293 -17.45 7.90 15.57
CA GLY A 293 -17.66 9.32 15.29
C GLY A 293 -18.86 9.61 14.37
N PRO A 294 -19.06 10.87 13.98
CA PRO A 294 -20.24 11.29 13.20
C PRO A 294 -20.15 10.99 11.70
N SER A 295 -19.11 10.30 11.22
CA SER A 295 -18.79 10.19 9.79
C SER A 295 -18.46 8.76 9.42
N ASP A 296 -19.23 8.18 8.50
CA ASP A 296 -19.04 6.81 8.00
C ASP A 296 -18.76 6.79 6.49
N PRO A 297 -17.57 7.27 6.05
CA PRO A 297 -17.31 7.54 4.66
C PRO A 297 -17.33 6.26 3.81
N ASN A 298 -17.69 6.41 2.54
CA ASN A 298 -17.62 5.34 1.54
C ASN A 298 -17.12 5.83 0.18
N ASN A 299 -16.60 4.89 -0.61
CA ASN A 299 -16.09 5.17 -1.95
C ASN A 299 -16.30 3.96 -2.88
N LEU A 300 -17.05 4.17 -3.97
CA LEU A 300 -17.29 3.21 -5.04
C LEU A 300 -16.50 3.60 -6.29
N VAL A 301 -15.57 2.76 -6.69
CA VAL A 301 -14.67 3.04 -7.81
C VAL A 301 -14.93 2.09 -8.97
N PHE A 302 -15.10 2.65 -10.16
CA PHE A 302 -15.10 1.94 -11.43
C PHE A 302 -13.78 2.20 -12.15
N SER A 303 -13.13 1.13 -12.60
CA SER A 303 -11.76 1.22 -13.11
C SER A 303 -11.58 0.50 -14.42
N GLY A 304 -10.70 1.04 -15.24
CA GLY A 304 -10.24 0.43 -16.48
C GLY A 304 -8.75 0.64 -16.72
N SER A 305 -8.09 -0.39 -17.24
CA SER A 305 -6.70 -0.34 -17.68
C SER A 305 -6.57 -1.01 -19.04
N VAL A 306 -5.85 -0.38 -19.97
CA VAL A 306 -5.52 -0.97 -21.27
C VAL A 306 -4.02 -0.83 -21.54
N GLY A 307 -3.38 -1.96 -21.80
CA GLY A 307 -1.98 -1.98 -22.23
C GLY A 307 -1.83 -1.39 -23.63
N LEU A 308 -0.96 -0.39 -23.77
CA LEU A 308 -0.68 0.28 -25.04
C LEU A 308 0.61 -0.26 -25.69
N PHE A 309 1.67 -0.40 -24.90
CA PHE A 309 2.97 -0.95 -25.28
C PHE A 309 3.55 -1.75 -24.10
N PRO A 310 4.62 -2.55 -24.30
CA PRO A 310 5.35 -3.12 -23.16
C PRO A 310 5.73 -2.03 -22.16
N GLY A 311 5.32 -2.21 -20.90
CA GLY A 311 5.54 -1.25 -19.82
C GLY A 311 4.62 -0.03 -19.81
N MET A 312 3.76 0.20 -20.82
CA MET A 312 2.90 1.39 -20.90
C MET A 312 1.41 1.05 -20.93
N ALA A 313 0.63 1.68 -20.06
CA ALA A 313 -0.82 1.53 -19.98
C ALA A 313 -1.55 2.89 -19.94
N LEU A 314 -2.75 2.92 -20.51
CA LEU A 314 -3.74 3.97 -20.23
C LEU A 314 -4.69 3.44 -19.16
N GLN A 315 -4.84 4.20 -18.09
CA GLN A 315 -5.63 3.86 -16.92
C GLN A 315 -6.65 4.96 -16.65
N ALA A 316 -7.84 4.58 -16.21
CA ALA A 316 -8.85 5.53 -15.79
C ALA A 316 -9.72 4.96 -14.67
N ASP A 317 -10.05 5.83 -13.72
CA ASP A 317 -10.91 5.54 -12.58
C ASP A 317 -12.00 6.61 -12.45
N VAL A 318 -13.17 6.19 -12.00
CA VAL A 318 -14.25 7.09 -11.55
C VAL A 318 -14.69 6.62 -10.17
N ALA A 319 -14.47 7.48 -9.17
CA ALA A 319 -14.85 7.29 -7.79
C ALA A 319 -16.14 8.08 -7.49
N LEU A 320 -17.12 7.41 -6.90
CA LEU A 320 -18.29 8.02 -6.29
C LEU A 320 -18.09 7.93 -4.78
N PHE A 321 -17.95 9.07 -4.13
CA PHE A 321 -17.62 9.12 -2.71
C PHE A 321 -18.70 9.84 -1.92
N ASP A 322 -18.77 9.49 -0.65
CA ASP A 322 -19.55 10.18 0.37
C ASP A 322 -18.69 10.20 1.63
N ARG A 323 -18.42 11.41 2.15
CA ARG A 323 -17.60 11.57 3.36
C ARG A 323 -18.42 11.44 4.63
N ASP A 324 -19.74 11.56 4.54
CA ASP A 324 -20.69 11.50 5.64
C ASP A 324 -20.30 12.38 6.86
N ALA A 325 -19.56 13.47 6.62
CA ALA A 325 -19.12 14.45 7.60
C ALA A 325 -20.12 15.62 7.77
N GLY A 326 -21.22 15.59 7.02
CA GLY A 326 -22.34 16.52 7.11
C GLY A 326 -22.20 17.74 6.19
N GLY A 327 -23.30 18.12 5.53
CA GLY A 327 -23.31 19.17 4.51
C GLY A 327 -23.54 18.59 3.11
N ASN A 328 -22.89 19.15 2.11
CA ASN A 328 -22.77 18.57 0.77
C ASN A 328 -21.33 18.11 0.61
N ASP A 329 -21.07 16.85 0.88
CA ASP A 329 -19.75 16.22 1.01
C ASP A 329 -19.68 14.86 0.31
N ASP A 330 -20.67 14.58 -0.53
CA ASP A 330 -20.67 13.55 -1.55
C ASP A 330 -20.31 14.12 -2.92
N GLY A 331 -19.81 13.27 -3.81
CA GLY A 331 -19.40 13.72 -5.13
C GLY A 331 -18.81 12.63 -5.99
N MET A 332 -18.27 13.06 -7.12
CA MET A 332 -17.54 12.22 -8.05
C MET A 332 -16.15 12.78 -8.29
N LEU A 333 -15.16 11.90 -8.32
CA LEU A 333 -13.82 12.17 -8.81
C LEU A 333 -13.50 11.24 -9.97
N GLY A 334 -12.72 11.73 -10.92
CA GLY A 334 -12.22 10.95 -12.02
C GLY A 334 -10.73 11.14 -12.20
N VAL A 335 -10.06 10.06 -12.59
CA VAL A 335 -8.65 10.03 -12.98
C VAL A 335 -8.53 9.41 -14.35
N ALA A 336 -7.63 9.97 -15.15
CA ALA A 336 -7.14 9.35 -16.38
C ALA A 336 -5.64 9.61 -16.45
N ARG A 337 -4.85 8.53 -16.54
CA ARG A 337 -3.38 8.61 -16.49
C ARG A 337 -2.72 7.66 -17.46
N LEU A 338 -1.57 8.09 -17.97
CA LEU A 338 -0.61 7.20 -18.59
C LEU A 338 0.35 6.71 -17.52
N ASN A 339 0.54 5.41 -17.47
CA ASN A 339 1.50 4.76 -16.60
C ASN A 339 2.62 4.14 -17.45
N VAL A 340 3.87 4.38 -17.08
CA VAL A 340 5.05 3.74 -17.65
C VAL A 340 5.80 3.05 -16.52
N ALA A 341 5.83 1.72 -16.53
CA ALA A 341 6.64 0.90 -15.63
C ALA A 341 7.91 0.43 -16.34
N PHE A 342 9.03 0.39 -15.62
CA PHE A 342 10.34 -0.04 -16.13
C PHE A 342 11.09 -0.93 -15.14
#